data_AF-A0A0U4N9Z9-F1
#
_entry.id   AF-A0A0U4N9Z9-F1
#
_cell.length_a   1.000
_cell.length_b   1.000
_cell.length_c   1.000
_cell.angle_alpha   90.00
_cell.angle_beta   90.00
_cell.angle_gamma   90.00
#
_symmetry.space_group_name_H-M   'P 1'
#
loop_
_entity.id
_entity.type
_entity.pdbx_description
1 polymer ?
#
loop_
_entity_poly.entity_id
_entity_poly.type
_entity_poly.pdbx_seq_one_letter_code
_entity_poly.pdbx_strand_id
1 'polypeptide(L)'
;MRWLPAVAFFSFLIWVIVAADSGRQNYFLQLAGSLPYGDKIGHVLLFAALALLLNFATKAQQLAFGAVRLYVGVVLTLGFALLEEGSQLLFPSRSFELLDILADLLGVTLATLLTKVFYQLRARYRARRAVAVLAPTDD
;
A
#
# COMPACT_ATOMS: atom_id res chain seq x y z
N MET A 1 1.22 16.98 8.76
CA MET A 1 0.66 15.72 9.29
C MET A 1 0.45 14.60 8.25
N ARG A 2 0.71 14.80 6.93
CA ARG A 2 0.47 13.78 5.88
C ARG A 2 1.22 12.44 6.01
N TRP A 3 2.33 12.42 6.74
CA TRP A 3 3.12 11.21 6.97
C TRP A 3 2.63 10.40 8.18
N LEU A 4 1.86 11.02 9.09
CA LEU A 4 1.44 10.39 10.34
C LEU A 4 0.69 9.07 10.10
N PRO A 5 -0.30 8.98 9.18
CA PRO A 5 -0.99 7.72 8.93
C PRO A 5 -0.07 6.65 8.36
N ALA A 6 0.84 7.02 7.45
CA ALA A 6 1.78 6.08 6.85
C ALA A 6 2.77 5.53 7.89
N VAL A 7 3.32 6.40 8.75
CA VAL A 7 4.24 5.99 9.82
C VAL A 7 3.52 5.13 10.86
N ALA A 8 2.31 5.52 11.29
CA ALA A 8 1.54 4.75 12.26
C ALA A 8 1.20 3.35 11.72
N PHE A 9 0.76 3.26 10.46
CA PHE A 9 0.45 1.99 9.82
C PHE A 9 1.70 1.14 9.59
N PHE A 10 2.82 1.76 9.21
CA PHE A 10 4.09 1.06 9.05
C PHE A 10 4.58 0.47 10.38
N SER A 11 4.51 1.23 11.48
CA SER A 11 4.82 0.71 12.82
C SER A 11 3.92 -0.46 13.23
N PHE A 12 2.63 -0.38 12.91
CA PHE A 12 1.70 -1.49 13.10
C PHE A 12 2.11 -2.73 12.29
N LEU A 13 2.47 -2.55 11.02
CA LEU A 13 2.90 -3.64 10.14
C LEU A 13 4.18 -4.32 10.65
N ILE A 14 5.16 -3.53 11.09
CA ILE A 14 6.39 -4.05 11.72
C ILE A 14 6.06 -4.88 12.97
N TRP A 15 5.12 -4.43 13.80
CA TRP A 15 4.70 -5.21 14.97
C TRP A 15 4.07 -6.57 14.58
N VAL A 16 3.25 -6.61 13.52
CA VAL A 16 2.67 -7.87 13.01
C VAL A 16 3.77 -8.80 12.51
N ILE A 17 4.71 -8.30 11.71
CA ILE A 17 5.83 -9.07 11.15
C ILE A 17 6.71 -9.64 12.27
N VAL A 18 7.14 -8.79 13.22
CA VAL A 18 7.97 -9.24 14.36
C VAL A 18 7.26 -10.30 15.21
N ALA A 19 5.94 -10.20 15.37
CA ALA A 19 5.17 -11.25 16.04
C ALA A 19 5.23 -12.58 15.28
N ALA A 20 5.02 -12.54 13.96
CA ALA A 20 5.09 -13.72 13.09
C ALA A 20 6.49 -14.36 13.06
N ASP A 21 7.55 -13.55 12.94
CA ASP A 21 8.95 -13.99 12.93
C ASP A 21 9.38 -14.61 14.26
N SER A 22 8.75 -14.19 15.36
CA SER A 22 8.97 -14.78 16.69
C SER A 22 8.13 -16.04 16.94
N GLY A 23 7.33 -16.49 15.95
CA GLY A 23 6.34 -17.56 16.13
C GLY A 23 5.22 -17.21 17.13
N ARG A 24 5.08 -15.94 17.51
CA ARG A 24 4.07 -15.48 18.47
C ARG A 24 2.76 -15.25 17.74
N GLN A 25 1.70 -15.90 18.23
CA GLN A 25 0.36 -15.68 17.71
C GLN A 25 -0.20 -14.33 18.17
N ASN A 26 -0.86 -13.62 17.26
CA ASN A 26 -1.69 -12.47 17.57
C ASN A 26 -3.06 -12.65 16.90
N TYR A 27 -4.02 -11.78 17.21
CA TYR A 27 -5.38 -11.89 16.68
C TYR A 27 -5.41 -11.91 15.14
N PHE A 28 -4.58 -11.10 14.48
CA PHE A 28 -4.52 -11.02 13.01
C PHE A 28 -3.96 -12.29 12.38
N LEU A 29 -2.92 -12.88 12.98
CA LEU A 29 -2.34 -14.15 12.52
C LEU A 29 -3.32 -15.32 12.72
N GLN A 30 -4.05 -15.34 13.84
CA GLN A 30 -5.10 -16.33 14.07
C GLN A 30 -6.24 -16.18 13.05
N LEU A 31 -6.66 -14.95 12.76
CA LEU A 31 -7.68 -14.69 11.74
C LEU A 31 -7.21 -15.14 10.35
N ALA A 32 -5.97 -14.82 9.97
CA ALA A 32 -5.38 -15.24 8.71
C ALA A 32 -5.31 -16.78 8.59
N GLY A 33 -4.95 -17.47 9.67
CA GLY A 33 -4.95 -18.93 9.72
C GLY A 33 -6.34 -19.57 9.72
N SER A 34 -7.38 -18.83 10.09
CA SER A 34 -8.77 -19.34 10.14
C SER A 34 -9.51 -19.30 8.80
N LEU A 35 -9.00 -18.54 7.82
CA LEU A 35 -9.62 -18.35 6.51
C LEU A 35 -8.83 -19.08 5.42
N PRO A 36 -9.50 -19.62 4.39
CA PRO A 36 -8.80 -20.12 3.22
C PRO A 36 -8.01 -18.99 2.56
N TYR A 37 -6.70 -19.19 2.41
CA TYR A 37 -5.77 -18.17 1.89
C TYR A 37 -5.74 -16.87 2.71
N GLY A 38 -6.11 -16.89 3.99
CA GLY A 38 -6.23 -15.67 4.81
C GLY A 38 -4.92 -14.89 4.93
N ASP A 39 -3.79 -15.58 4.97
CA ASP A 39 -2.45 -15.00 4.90
C ASP A 39 -2.23 -14.16 3.62
N LYS A 40 -2.64 -14.70 2.46
CA LYS A 40 -2.49 -14.08 1.14
C LYS A 40 -3.43 -12.88 1.01
N ILE A 41 -4.64 -12.98 1.58
CA ILE A 41 -5.55 -11.85 1.73
C ILE A 41 -4.93 -10.75 2.61
N GLY A 42 -4.25 -11.14 3.69
CA GLY A 42 -3.47 -10.26 4.54
C GLY A 42 -2.41 -9.49 3.74
N HIS A 43 -1.58 -10.19 2.96
CA HIS A 43 -0.60 -9.60 2.06
C HIS A 43 -1.22 -8.55 1.11
N VAL A 44 -2.27 -8.93 0.37
CA VAL A 44 -2.97 -7.99 -0.53
C VAL A 44 -3.43 -6.74 0.21
N LEU A 45 -4.11 -6.89 1.35
CA LEU A 45 -4.74 -5.78 2.06
C LEU A 45 -3.71 -4.88 2.77
N LEU A 46 -2.75 -5.47 3.46
CA LEU A 46 -1.75 -4.73 4.24
C LEU A 46 -0.81 -3.96 3.33
N PHE A 47 -0.30 -4.58 2.27
CA PHE A 47 0.59 -3.91 1.33
C PHE A 47 -0.15 -2.95 0.39
N ALA A 48 -1.43 -3.19 0.05
CA ALA A 48 -2.26 -2.18 -0.60
C ALA A 48 -2.43 -0.94 0.28
N ALA A 49 -2.74 -1.12 1.56
CA ALA A 49 -2.92 -0.02 2.50
C ALA A 49 -1.62 0.78 2.67
N LEU A 50 -0.48 0.10 2.86
CA LEU A 50 0.82 0.76 2.97
C LEU A 50 1.16 1.57 1.71
N ALA A 51 1.01 0.98 0.53
CA ALA A 51 1.28 1.66 -0.74
C ALA A 51 0.37 2.88 -0.93
N LEU A 52 -0.92 2.76 -0.61
CA LEU A 52 -1.88 3.86 -0.73
C LEU A 52 -1.51 5.01 0.21
N LEU A 53 -1.20 4.71 1.48
CA LEU A 53 -0.80 5.71 2.47
C LEU A 53 0.51 6.41 2.08
N LEU A 54 1.51 5.66 1.59
CA LEU A 54 2.75 6.24 1.10
C LEU A 54 2.55 7.06 -0.18
N ASN A 55 1.68 6.64 -1.09
CA ASN A 55 1.29 7.44 -2.25
C ASN A 55 0.67 8.77 -1.81
N PHE A 56 -0.18 8.78 -0.79
CA PHE A 56 -0.73 10.04 -0.25
C PHE A 56 0.33 10.89 0.44
N ALA A 57 1.20 10.29 1.25
CA ALA A 57 2.27 11.00 1.97
C ALA A 57 3.25 11.70 1.00
N THR A 58 3.58 11.01 -0.10
CA THR A 58 4.44 11.49 -1.19
C THR A 58 3.72 12.35 -2.22
N LYS A 59 2.42 12.64 -2.03
CA LYS A 59 1.58 13.42 -2.97
C LYS A 59 1.54 12.82 -4.38
N ALA A 60 1.53 11.48 -4.47
CA ALA A 60 1.53 10.73 -5.72
C ALA A 60 2.70 11.09 -6.63
N GLN A 61 3.86 11.42 -6.04
CA GLN A 61 5.10 11.60 -6.78
C GLN A 61 5.43 10.31 -7.53
N GLN A 62 5.88 10.45 -8.78
CA GLN A 62 6.25 9.34 -9.64
C GLN A 62 7.74 9.35 -9.95
N LEU A 63 8.31 8.16 -10.09
CA LEU A 63 9.63 7.90 -10.64
C LEU A 63 9.45 7.30 -12.04
N ALA A 64 10.30 7.72 -12.97
CA ALA A 64 10.32 7.20 -14.33
C ALA A 64 11.40 6.11 -14.43
N PHE A 65 10.99 4.93 -14.91
CA PHE A 65 11.85 3.82 -15.25
C PHE A 65 11.64 3.51 -16.72
N GLY A 66 12.36 4.21 -17.59
CA GLY A 66 12.14 4.17 -19.03
C GLY A 66 10.72 4.63 -19.40
N ALA A 67 9.96 3.74 -20.05
CA ALA A 67 8.58 4.01 -20.44
C ALA A 67 7.56 3.90 -19.29
N VAL A 68 7.95 3.30 -18.16
CA VAL A 68 7.04 3.04 -17.03
C VAL A 68 7.19 4.14 -15.98
N ARG A 69 6.06 4.59 -15.43
CA ARG A 69 6.03 5.52 -14.29
C ARG A 69 5.40 4.84 -13.09
N LEU A 70 6.16 4.77 -12.00
CA LEU A 70 5.71 4.16 -10.75
C LEU A 70 5.61 5.22 -9.67
N TYR A 71 4.61 5.13 -8.80
CA TYR A 71 4.55 6.02 -7.63
C TYR A 71 5.70 5.70 -6.66
N VAL A 72 6.25 6.72 -6.02
CA VAL A 72 7.30 6.53 -5.00
C VAL A 72 6.81 5.61 -3.89
N GLY A 73 5.55 5.76 -3.45
CA GLY A 73 4.98 4.88 -2.41
C GLY A 73 4.92 3.41 -2.83
N VAL A 74 4.57 3.14 -4.09
CA VAL A 74 4.59 1.80 -4.69
C VAL A 74 6.00 1.20 -4.66
N VAL A 75 7.02 1.96 -5.07
CA VAL A 75 8.42 1.49 -5.07
C VAL A 75 8.88 1.15 -3.66
N LEU A 76 8.58 2.03 -2.68
CA LEU A 76 8.94 1.80 -1.29
C LEU A 76 8.23 0.57 -0.70
N THR A 77 6.94 0.40 -0.99
CA THR A 77 6.17 -0.76 -0.51
C THR A 77 6.68 -2.07 -1.11
N LEU A 78 6.93 -2.12 -2.42
CA LEU A 78 7.47 -3.34 -3.05
C LEU A 78 8.88 -3.67 -2.56
N GLY A 79 9.73 -2.66 -2.39
CA GLY A 79 11.05 -2.86 -1.80
C GLY A 79 10.97 -3.43 -0.39
N PHE A 80 10.04 -2.94 0.43
CA PHE A 80 9.81 -3.47 1.77
C PHE A 80 9.24 -4.89 1.74
N ALA A 81 8.23 -5.18 0.91
CA ALA A 81 7.64 -6.50 0.74
C ALA A 81 8.68 -7.57 0.36
N LEU A 82 9.52 -7.28 -0.63
CA LEU A 82 10.58 -8.20 -1.05
C LEU A 82 11.65 -8.43 0.03
N LEU A 83 11.94 -7.40 0.83
CA LEU A 83 12.86 -7.53 1.97
C LEU A 83 12.25 -8.36 3.10
N GLU A 84 10.97 -8.16 3.41
CA GLU A 84 10.25 -8.93 4.41
C GLU A 84 10.19 -10.40 4.00
N GLU A 85 9.71 -10.70 2.80
CA GLU A 85 9.62 -12.06 2.27
C GLU A 85 11.02 -12.72 2.19
N GLY A 86 12.02 -11.99 1.72
CA GLY A 86 13.41 -12.49 1.70
C GLY A 86 13.98 -12.74 3.10
N SER A 87 13.57 -11.94 4.11
CA SER A 87 14.02 -12.11 5.49
C SER A 87 13.45 -13.37 6.14
N GLN A 88 12.29 -13.86 5.69
CA GLN A 88 11.65 -15.08 6.20
C GLN A 88 12.56 -16.31 6.07
N LEU A 89 13.49 -16.33 5.11
CA LEU A 89 14.51 -17.38 4.97
C LEU A 89 15.42 -17.53 6.21
N LEU A 90 15.47 -16.51 7.07
CA LEU A 90 16.27 -16.49 8.30
C LEU A 90 15.48 -16.96 9.53
N PHE A 91 14.16 -17.18 9.41
CA PHE A 91 13.29 -17.48 10.55
C PHE A 91 12.62 -18.85 10.40
N PRO A 92 12.79 -19.77 11.38
CA PRO A 92 12.23 -21.12 11.30
C PRO A 92 10.70 -21.16 11.43
N SER A 93 10.06 -20.08 11.89
CA SER A 93 8.60 -19.96 12.00
C SER A 93 7.92 -19.46 10.71
N ARG A 94 8.70 -19.16 9.66
CA ARG A 94 8.22 -18.55 8.40
C ARG A 94 8.66 -19.39 7.20
N SER A 95 7.98 -19.19 6.08
CA SER A 95 8.23 -19.91 4.83
C SER A 95 8.22 -18.93 3.68
N PHE A 96 9.31 -18.88 2.92
CA PHE A 96 9.36 -18.11 1.68
C PHE A 96 8.39 -18.70 0.65
N GLU A 97 7.45 -17.88 0.18
CA GLU A 97 6.37 -18.24 -0.72
C GLU A 97 6.22 -17.22 -1.86
N LEU A 98 6.39 -17.70 -3.10
CA LEU A 98 6.20 -16.86 -4.29
C LEU A 98 4.76 -16.31 -4.39
N LEU A 99 3.77 -17.02 -3.83
CA LEU A 99 2.39 -16.57 -3.81
C LEU A 99 2.20 -15.31 -2.95
N ASP A 100 3.01 -15.10 -1.93
CA ASP A 100 2.93 -13.90 -1.08
C ASP A 100 3.49 -12.68 -1.81
N ILE A 101 4.58 -12.84 -2.58
CA ILE A 101 5.07 -11.81 -3.51
C ILE A 101 3.98 -11.42 -4.53
N LEU A 102 3.25 -12.40 -5.08
CA LEU A 102 2.17 -12.14 -6.03
C LEU A 102 0.98 -11.44 -5.35
N ALA A 103 0.65 -11.81 -4.12
CA ALA A 103 -0.36 -11.14 -3.31
C ALA A 103 0.01 -9.67 -3.03
N ASP A 104 1.27 -9.39 -2.70
CA ASP A 104 1.77 -8.03 -2.49
C ASP A 104 1.73 -7.21 -3.77
N LEU A 105 2.13 -7.80 -4.90
CA LEU A 105 2.05 -7.15 -6.21
C LEU A 105 0.60 -6.79 -6.57
N LEU A 106 -0.36 -7.69 -6.28
CA LEU A 106 -1.78 -7.43 -6.47
C LEU A 106 -2.26 -6.26 -5.58
N GLY A 107 -1.88 -6.24 -4.31
CA GLY A 107 -2.22 -5.17 -3.37
C GLY A 107 -1.68 -3.81 -3.83
N VAL A 108 -0.41 -3.76 -4.22
CA VAL A 108 0.24 -2.54 -4.72
C VAL A 108 -0.37 -2.07 -6.04
N THR A 109 -0.78 -3.00 -6.91
CA THR A 109 -1.50 -2.69 -8.16
C THR A 109 -2.84 -2.04 -7.85
N LEU A 110 -3.61 -2.58 -6.90
CA LEU A 110 -4.87 -1.99 -6.45
C LEU A 110 -4.66 -0.58 -5.90
N ALA A 111 -3.66 -0.38 -5.04
CA ALA A 111 -3.31 0.93 -4.50
C ALA A 111 -2.95 1.94 -5.59
N THR A 112 -2.26 1.49 -6.64
CA THR A 112 -1.91 2.31 -7.81
C THR A 112 -3.15 2.78 -8.55
N LEU A 113 -4.11 1.87 -8.81
CA LEU A 113 -5.37 2.18 -9.48
C LEU A 113 -6.20 3.18 -8.65
N LEU A 114 -6.35 2.92 -7.35
CA LEU A 114 -7.08 3.81 -6.44
C LEU A 114 -6.46 5.20 -6.37
N THR A 115 -5.13 5.28 -6.27
CA THR A 115 -4.38 6.55 -6.30
C THR A 115 -4.67 7.30 -7.59
N LYS A 116 -4.55 6.63 -8.74
CA LYS A 116 -4.79 7.24 -10.06
C LYS A 116 -6.22 7.79 -10.17
N VAL A 117 -7.22 6.99 -9.81
CA VAL A 117 -8.64 7.40 -9.85
C VAL A 117 -8.88 8.61 -8.94
N PHE A 118 -8.40 8.57 -7.69
CA PHE A 118 -8.58 9.66 -6.75
C PHE A 118 -8.03 10.99 -7.28
N TYR A 119 -6.78 11.00 -7.76
CA TYR A 119 -6.15 12.23 -8.23
C TYR A 119 -6.77 12.74 -9.54
N GLN A 120 -7.26 11.85 -10.41
CA GLN A 120 -8.02 12.23 -11.61
C GLN A 120 -9.36 12.89 -11.25
N LEU A 121 -10.13 12.30 -10.33
CA LEU A 121 -11.40 12.86 -9.89
C LEU A 121 -11.20 14.21 -9.19
N ARG A 122 -10.17 14.32 -8.35
CA ARG A 122 -9.80 15.59 -7.68
C ARG A 122 -9.42 16.68 -8.67
N ALA A 123 -8.66 16.35 -9.71
CA ALA A 123 -8.28 17.31 -10.76
C ALA A 123 -9.51 17.79 -11.54
N ARG A 124 -10.41 16.86 -11.94
CA ARG A 124 -11.67 17.18 -12.63
C ARG A 124 -12.56 18.09 -11.78
N TYR A 125 -12.73 17.78 -10.50
CA TYR A 125 -13.53 18.61 -9.58
C TYR A 125 -12.95 20.02 -9.45
N ARG A 126 -11.63 20.15 -9.30
CA ARG A 126 -10.95 21.46 -9.21
C ARG A 126 -11.11 22.28 -10.48
N ALA A 127 -10.98 21.67 -11.65
CA ALA A 127 -11.19 22.35 -12.93
C ALA A 127 -12.63 22.86 -13.08
N ARG A 128 -13.63 22.02 -12.77
CA ARG A 128 -15.06 22.41 -12.80
C ARG A 128 -15.35 23.58 -11.86
N ARG A 129 -14.79 23.54 -10.65
CA ARG A 129 -15.01 24.60 -9.65
C ARG A 129 -14.35 25.92 -10.05
N ALA A 130 -13.18 25.88 -10.68
CA ALA A 130 -12.51 27.07 -11.18
C ALA A 130 -13.32 27.77 -12.28
N VAL A 131 -13.92 26.99 -13.21
CA VAL A 131 -14.81 27.53 -14.25
C VAL A 131 -16.06 28.16 -13.64
N ALA A 132 -16.71 27.50 -12.68
CA ALA A 132 -17.92 28.02 -12.04
C ALA A 132 -17.70 29.33 -11.27
N VAL A 133 -16.51 29.52 -10.65
CA VAL A 133 -16.17 30.76 -9.94
C VAL A 133 -15.90 31.94 -10.90
N LEU A 134 -15.48 31.65 -12.14
CA LEU A 134 -15.17 32.66 -13.15
C LEU A 134 -16.35 32.98 -14.08
N ALA A 135 -17.48 32.28 -13.95
CA ALA A 135 -18.68 32.61 -14.69
C ALA A 135 -19.22 33.96 -14.20
N PRO A 136 -19.49 34.93 -15.09
CA PRO A 136 -20.08 36.21 -14.68
C PRO A 136 -21.42 35.96 -13.97
N THR A 137 -21.65 36.65 -12.86
CA THR A 137 -22.99 36.76 -12.32
C THR A 137 -23.76 37.69 -13.24
N ASP A 138 -24.87 37.20 -13.79
CA ASP A 138 -25.79 38.02 -14.58
C ASP A 138 -26.50 38.99 -13.60
N ASP A 139 -25.83 40.09 -13.23
CA ASP A 139 -26.37 41.22 -12.46
C ASP A 139 -26.51 42.47 -13.35
#